data_AF-A0A240PPR6-F1
#
_entry.id   AF-A0A240PPR6-F1
#
_cell.length_a   1.000
_cell.length_b   1.000
_cell.length_c   1.000
_cell.angle_alpha   90.00
_cell.angle_beta   90.00
_cell.angle_gamma   90.00
#
_symmetry.space_group_name_H-M   'P 1'
#
loop_
_entity.id
_entity.type
_entity.pdbx_description
1 polymer ?
#
loop_
_entity_poly.entity_id
_entity_poly.type
_entity_poly.pdbx_seq_one_letter_code
_entity_poly.pdbx_strand_id
1 'polypeptide(L)'
;MIAGKASLISLIALCFAAIVQSETVKDCEDKLPPSLKSRLCEIRQYKIIEGPEMDKHIDCVMKALGLVYSDGRGDYHKLYEPLNWIELDKRHDVNLETCIGKSVRVPTSERAHVYYKCLLNTTTGRTFKKVFDLEELKQAGLVPKHQRSYLAEHVQMMKDIDAKLCPN
;
A
#
# COMPACT_ATOMS: atom_id res chain seq x y z
N MET A 1 68.40 6.21 -10.50
CA MET A 1 67.06 6.18 -11.14
C MET A 1 66.26 5.09 -10.44
N ILE A 2 65.61 5.41 -9.32
CA ILE A 2 64.14 5.50 -9.18
C ILE A 2 63.37 4.53 -10.08
N ALA A 3 62.75 3.52 -9.47
CA ALA A 3 61.35 3.14 -9.73
C ALA A 3 60.91 2.09 -8.70
N GLY A 4 60.31 2.55 -7.61
CA GLY A 4 59.41 1.70 -6.82
C GLY A 4 58.05 1.57 -7.50
N LYS A 5 57.24 0.64 -6.98
CA LYS A 5 55.76 0.52 -7.01
C LYS A 5 55.40 -0.97 -7.06
N ALA A 6 54.38 -1.50 -6.39
CA ALA A 6 53.50 -1.01 -5.35
C ALA A 6 52.80 -2.25 -4.77
N SER A 7 52.47 -2.19 -3.48
CA SER A 7 51.71 -3.20 -2.75
C SER A 7 50.31 -3.37 -3.34
N LEU A 8 49.91 -4.59 -3.71
CA LEU A 8 48.51 -4.91 -4.05
C LEU A 8 47.78 -5.36 -2.78
N ILE A 9 47.17 -4.41 -2.08
CA ILE A 9 46.15 -4.71 -1.07
C ILE A 9 44.81 -4.72 -1.80
N SER A 10 44.25 -5.91 -1.98
CA SER A 10 42.89 -6.09 -2.51
C SER A 10 41.89 -5.78 -1.39
N LEU A 11 41.30 -4.59 -1.39
CA LEU A 11 40.13 -4.26 -0.59
C LEU A 11 38.87 -4.74 -1.33
N ILE A 12 38.37 -5.91 -0.95
CA ILE A 12 37.02 -6.34 -1.31
C ILE A 12 36.06 -5.55 -0.41
N ALA A 13 35.55 -4.44 -0.93
CA ALA A 13 34.43 -3.72 -0.33
C ALA A 13 33.17 -4.57 -0.48
N LEU A 14 32.79 -5.27 0.59
CA LEU A 14 31.47 -5.90 0.74
C LEU A 14 30.41 -4.78 0.82
N CYS A 15 29.86 -4.40 -0.33
CA CYS A 15 28.60 -3.69 -0.40
C CYS A 15 27.48 -4.63 0.09
N PHE A 16 27.26 -4.65 1.40
CA PHE A 16 25.98 -5.08 1.95
C PHE A 16 24.94 -4.02 1.55
N ALA A 17 24.37 -4.17 0.35
CA ALA A 17 23.10 -3.54 0.07
C ALA A 17 22.12 -4.13 1.08
N ALA A 18 21.73 -3.34 2.08
CA ALA A 18 20.63 -3.69 2.95
C ALA A 18 19.41 -3.84 2.04
N ILE A 19 19.03 -5.08 1.76
CA ILE A 19 17.78 -5.39 1.10
C ILE A 19 16.70 -5.00 2.10
N VAL A 20 16.19 -3.77 1.99
CA VAL A 20 14.99 -3.35 2.73
C VAL A 20 13.87 -4.24 2.19
N GLN A 21 13.55 -5.30 2.93
CA GLN A 21 12.34 -6.07 2.66
C GLN A 21 11.17 -5.11 2.90
N SER A 22 10.46 -4.76 1.82
CA SER A 22 9.21 -3.99 1.93
C SER A 22 8.21 -4.82 2.72
N GLU A 23 7.63 -4.24 3.77
CA GLU A 23 6.61 -4.90 4.58
C GLU A 23 5.40 -5.29 3.72
N THR A 24 4.77 -6.41 4.06
CA THR A 24 3.52 -6.87 3.42
C THR A 24 2.30 -6.38 4.18
N VAL A 25 1.11 -6.43 3.56
CA VAL A 25 -0.16 -6.16 4.27
C VAL A 25 -0.30 -7.07 5.49
N LYS A 26 0.07 -8.35 5.34
CA LYS A 26 0.08 -9.32 6.44
C LYS A 26 0.96 -8.87 7.60
N ASP A 27 2.17 -8.35 7.33
CA ASP A 27 3.06 -7.84 8.38
C ASP A 27 2.44 -6.64 9.12
N CYS A 28 1.69 -5.80 8.41
CA CYS A 28 0.97 -4.67 9.00
C CYS A 28 -0.21 -5.13 9.88
N GLU A 29 -0.93 -6.18 9.48
CA GLU A 29 -2.02 -6.79 10.26
C GLU A 29 -1.50 -7.53 11.49
N ASP A 30 -0.37 -8.24 11.37
CA ASP A 30 0.25 -8.97 12.48
C ASP A 30 0.75 -8.02 13.59
N LYS A 31 1.03 -6.75 13.26
CA LYS A 31 1.40 -5.67 14.19
C LYS A 31 0.22 -4.94 14.82
N LEU A 32 -1.02 -5.28 14.49
CA LEU A 32 -2.19 -4.61 15.05
C LEU A 32 -2.24 -4.77 16.58
N PRO A 33 -2.54 -3.69 17.32
CA PRO A 33 -2.83 -3.79 18.75
C PRO A 33 -4.10 -4.61 18.99
N PRO A 34 -4.27 -5.23 20.17
CA PRO A 34 -5.42 -6.08 20.47
C PRO A 34 -6.79 -5.42 20.23
N SER A 35 -6.89 -4.11 20.47
CA SER A 35 -8.08 -3.27 20.21
C SER A 35 -8.54 -3.28 18.75
N LEU A 36 -7.60 -3.32 17.81
CA LEU A 36 -7.87 -3.33 16.37
C LEU A 36 -7.84 -4.73 15.80
N LYS A 37 -7.05 -5.64 16.37
CA LYS A 37 -6.99 -7.03 15.93
C LYS A 37 -8.35 -7.74 16.07
N SER A 38 -9.11 -7.42 17.12
CA SER A 38 -10.50 -7.89 17.29
C SER A 38 -11.48 -7.30 16.27
N ARG A 39 -11.07 -6.24 15.55
CA ARG A 39 -11.87 -5.54 14.53
C ARG A 39 -11.29 -5.70 13.12
N LEU A 40 -10.37 -6.66 12.91
CA LEU A 40 -9.69 -6.88 11.64
C LEU A 40 -10.69 -7.03 10.47
N CYS A 41 -11.83 -7.67 10.72
CA CYS A 41 -12.87 -7.88 9.71
C CYS A 41 -13.56 -6.59 9.28
N GLU A 42 -13.71 -5.63 10.20
CA GLU A 42 -14.20 -4.30 9.85
C GLU A 42 -13.18 -3.55 8.99
N ILE A 43 -11.89 -3.66 9.34
CA ILE A 43 -10.77 -3.04 8.61
C ILE A 43 -10.71 -3.58 7.18
N ARG A 44 -10.70 -4.91 7.00
CA ARG A 44 -10.66 -5.57 5.69
C ARG A 44 -11.93 -5.32 4.85
N GLN A 45 -13.05 -4.99 5.47
CA GLN A 45 -14.27 -4.52 4.80
C GLN A 45 -14.27 -3.02 4.47
N TYR A 46 -13.12 -2.35 4.59
CA TYR A 46 -12.94 -0.93 4.34
C TYR A 46 -13.82 -0.03 5.25
N LYS A 47 -14.21 -0.50 6.44
CA LYS A 47 -14.87 0.37 7.41
C LYS A 47 -13.86 1.33 8.00
N ILE A 48 -14.23 2.60 8.06
CA ILE A 48 -13.36 3.63 8.64
C ILE A 48 -13.39 3.51 10.16
N ILE A 49 -12.21 3.33 10.74
CA ILE A 49 -11.98 3.34 12.18
C ILE A 49 -10.99 4.47 12.46
N GLU A 50 -11.37 5.40 13.32
CA GLU A 50 -10.54 6.56 13.65
C GLU A 50 -9.52 6.25 14.75
N GLY A 51 -8.47 7.08 14.81
CA GLY A 51 -7.49 7.09 15.90
C GLY A 51 -6.07 6.71 15.48
N PRO A 52 -5.08 7.03 16.33
CA PRO A 52 -3.65 6.94 15.99
C PRO A 52 -3.17 5.50 15.71
N GLU A 53 -3.82 4.50 16.30
CA GLU A 53 -3.52 3.10 16.01
C GLU A 53 -3.88 2.73 14.56
N MET A 54 -5.03 3.22 14.07
CA MET A 54 -5.46 3.04 12.69
C MET A 54 -4.69 3.92 11.72
N ASP A 55 -4.32 5.14 12.13
CA ASP A 55 -3.45 6.00 11.32
C ASP A 55 -2.14 5.28 10.98
N LYS A 56 -1.51 4.68 12.00
CA LYS A 56 -0.28 3.90 11.84
C LYS A 56 -0.49 2.63 11.02
N HIS A 57 -1.58 1.90 11.24
CA HIS A 57 -1.86 0.68 10.49
C HIS A 57 -2.11 0.97 8.99
N ILE A 58 -2.93 1.96 8.68
CA ILE A 58 -3.22 2.33 7.28
C ILE A 58 -1.98 2.92 6.61
N ASP A 59 -1.15 3.68 7.33
CA ASP A 59 0.15 4.13 6.79
C ASP A 59 1.05 2.93 6.42
N CYS A 60 1.15 1.92 7.28
CA CYS A 60 1.87 0.68 7.00
C CYS A 60 1.35 0.00 5.72
N VAL A 61 0.03 -0.23 5.64
CA VAL A 61 -0.59 -0.95 4.52
C VAL A 61 -0.47 -0.17 3.20
N MET A 62 -0.73 1.13 3.21
CA MET A 62 -0.62 1.97 2.01
C MET A 62 0.82 2.01 1.48
N LYS A 63 1.82 1.96 2.38
CA LYS A 63 3.25 1.86 2.01
C LYS A 63 3.62 0.47 1.50
N ALA A 64 3.12 -0.59 2.14
CA ALA A 64 3.29 -1.97 1.69
C ALA A 64 2.84 -2.12 0.23
N LEU A 65 1.66 -1.58 -0.10
CA LEU A 65 1.10 -1.59 -1.45
C LEU A 65 1.72 -0.55 -2.40
N GLY A 66 2.65 0.29 -1.92
CA GLY A 66 3.30 1.32 -2.74
C GLY A 66 2.36 2.42 -3.26
N LEU A 67 1.27 2.69 -2.55
CA LEU A 67 0.23 3.66 -2.93
C LEU A 67 0.49 5.07 -2.38
N VAL A 68 1.44 5.19 -1.45
CA VAL A 68 1.86 6.46 -0.84
C VAL A 68 3.38 6.54 -0.77
N TYR A 69 3.88 7.76 -0.68
CA TYR A 69 5.28 8.06 -0.39
C TYR A 69 5.63 7.75 1.07
N SER A 70 6.92 7.85 1.42
CA SER A 70 7.43 7.59 2.78
C SER A 70 6.82 8.50 3.86
N ASP A 71 6.36 9.69 3.48
CA ASP A 71 5.67 10.66 4.35
C ASP A 71 4.15 10.45 4.43
N GLY A 72 3.62 9.39 3.82
CA GLY A 72 2.20 9.03 3.79
C GLY A 72 1.37 9.77 2.74
N ARG A 73 1.97 10.64 1.92
CA ARG A 73 1.25 11.35 0.84
C ARG A 73 0.88 10.39 -0.28
N GLY A 74 -0.34 10.47 -0.81
CA GLY A 74 -0.77 9.70 -1.97
C GLY A 74 0.13 9.88 -3.19
N ASP A 75 0.47 8.77 -3.86
CA ASP A 75 1.16 8.80 -5.15
C ASP A 75 0.13 8.72 -6.29
N TYR A 76 -0.10 9.85 -6.94
CA TYR A 76 -1.07 9.98 -8.04
C TYR A 76 -0.82 8.94 -9.13
N HIS A 77 0.43 8.76 -9.55
CA HIS A 77 0.79 7.90 -10.68
C HIS A 77 0.63 6.41 -10.36
N LYS A 78 0.64 6.04 -9.09
CA LYS A 78 0.41 4.66 -8.64
C LYS A 78 -1.06 4.26 -8.67
N LEU A 79 -1.97 5.23 -8.76
CA LEU A 79 -3.41 4.97 -8.75
C LEU A 79 -4.11 5.38 -10.05
N TYR A 80 -3.67 6.45 -10.72
CA TYR A 80 -4.36 6.96 -11.90
C TYR A 80 -4.54 5.91 -13.01
N GLU A 81 -3.46 5.25 -13.45
CA GLU A 81 -3.57 4.22 -14.49
C GLU A 81 -4.31 2.97 -13.99
N PRO A 82 -3.99 2.38 -12.81
CA PRO A 82 -4.73 1.21 -12.32
C PRO A 82 -6.23 1.44 -12.16
N LEU A 83 -6.64 2.62 -11.69
CA LEU A 83 -8.06 2.97 -11.61
C LEU A 83 -8.70 2.96 -13.01
N ASN A 84 -8.08 3.64 -13.98
CA ASN A 84 -8.60 3.75 -15.34
C ASN A 84 -8.52 2.45 -16.15
N TRP A 85 -7.64 1.51 -15.80
CA TRP A 85 -7.64 0.16 -16.38
C TRP A 85 -8.84 -0.67 -15.93
N ILE A 86 -9.33 -0.44 -14.71
CA ILE A 86 -10.51 -1.13 -14.17
C ILE A 86 -11.80 -0.42 -14.60
N GLU A 87 -11.82 0.91 -14.53
CA GLU A 87 -12.96 1.75 -14.88
C GLU A 87 -12.46 3.08 -15.44
N LEU A 88 -12.59 3.30 -16.74
CA LEU A 88 -12.20 4.56 -17.36
C LEU A 88 -13.14 5.69 -16.92
N ASP A 89 -12.64 6.60 -16.09
CA ASP A 89 -13.42 7.71 -15.55
C ASP A 89 -12.55 8.93 -15.24
N LYS A 90 -12.89 10.06 -15.88
CA LYS A 90 -12.22 11.35 -15.64
C LYS A 90 -12.29 11.82 -14.17
N ARG A 91 -13.25 11.34 -13.39
CA ARG A 91 -13.39 11.68 -11.97
C ARG A 91 -12.23 11.11 -11.13
N HIS A 92 -11.50 10.11 -11.61
CA HIS A 92 -10.33 9.59 -10.90
C HIS A 92 -9.26 10.67 -10.71
N ASP A 93 -8.97 11.45 -11.75
CA ASP A 93 -8.05 12.59 -11.69
C ASP A 93 -8.43 13.57 -10.57
N VAL A 94 -9.65 14.11 -10.63
CA VAL A 94 -10.15 15.12 -9.69
C VAL A 94 -10.14 14.61 -8.26
N ASN A 95 -10.53 13.35 -8.04
CA ASN A 95 -10.59 12.76 -6.72
C ASN A 95 -9.18 12.52 -6.13
N LEU A 96 -8.22 12.05 -6.96
CA LEU A 96 -6.83 11.86 -6.54
C LEU A 96 -6.22 13.20 -6.11
N GLU A 97 -6.31 14.23 -6.94
CA GLU A 97 -5.81 15.58 -6.61
C GLU A 97 -6.45 16.15 -5.34
N THR A 98 -7.77 16.01 -5.23
CA THR A 98 -8.51 16.46 -4.03
C THR A 98 -8.03 15.75 -2.77
N CYS A 99 -7.86 14.43 -2.83
CA CYS A 99 -7.47 13.64 -1.66
C CYS A 99 -6.00 13.82 -1.29
N ILE A 100 -5.10 13.97 -2.27
CA ILE A 100 -3.71 14.35 -2.04
C ILE A 100 -3.67 15.72 -1.35
N GLY A 101 -4.37 16.71 -1.91
CA GLY A 101 -4.44 18.07 -1.37
C GLY A 101 -5.00 18.14 0.06
N LYS A 102 -5.94 17.27 0.43
CA LYS A 102 -6.42 17.14 1.83
C LYS A 102 -5.36 16.50 2.73
N SER A 103 -4.73 15.43 2.29
CA SER A 103 -3.75 14.68 3.10
C SER A 103 -2.52 15.52 3.46
N VAL A 104 -2.02 16.37 2.56
CA VAL A 104 -0.81 17.18 2.82
C VAL A 104 -1.00 18.26 3.89
N ARG A 105 -2.25 18.54 4.28
CA ARG A 105 -2.60 19.54 5.30
C ARG A 105 -2.65 18.98 6.71
N VAL A 106 -2.46 17.67 6.89
CA VAL A 106 -2.42 17.00 8.20
C VAL A 106 -0.99 16.54 8.55
N PRO A 107 -0.72 16.22 9.83
CA PRO A 107 0.56 15.63 10.23
C PRO A 107 0.91 14.37 9.43
N THR A 108 2.20 14.11 9.26
CA THR A 108 2.69 12.94 8.49
C THR A 108 2.18 11.61 9.07
N SER A 109 1.96 11.54 10.39
CA SER A 109 1.40 10.37 11.06
C SER A 109 -0.03 10.03 10.63
N GLU A 110 -0.80 11.00 10.15
CA GLU A 110 -2.21 10.84 9.76
C GLU A 110 -2.42 10.82 8.24
N ARG A 111 -1.41 11.26 7.48
CA ARG A 111 -1.52 11.61 6.07
C ARG A 111 -2.06 10.47 5.21
N ALA A 112 -1.48 9.28 5.34
CA ALA A 112 -1.90 8.11 4.56
C ALA A 112 -3.34 7.72 4.87
N HIS A 113 -3.75 7.78 6.14
CA HIS A 113 -5.10 7.44 6.55
C HIS A 113 -6.13 8.48 6.10
N VAL A 114 -5.80 9.78 6.15
CA VAL A 114 -6.64 10.85 5.59
C VAL A 114 -6.80 10.69 4.08
N TYR A 115 -5.72 10.34 3.37
CA TYR A 115 -5.78 10.05 1.93
C TYR A 115 -6.70 8.86 1.62
N TYR A 116 -6.50 7.74 2.32
CA TYR A 116 -7.31 6.52 2.21
C TYR A 116 -8.81 6.79 2.48
N LYS A 117 -9.13 7.44 3.61
CA LYS A 117 -10.51 7.83 3.97
C LYS A 117 -11.14 8.72 2.92
N CYS A 118 -10.39 9.67 2.40
CA CYS A 118 -10.88 10.58 1.36
C CYS A 118 -11.27 9.80 0.11
N LEU A 119 -10.39 8.94 -0.41
CA LEU A 119 -10.66 8.16 -1.63
C LEU A 119 -11.90 7.29 -1.49
N LEU A 120 -12.02 6.57 -0.36
CA LEU A 120 -13.16 5.71 -0.07
C LEU A 120 -14.51 6.46 -0.05
N ASN A 121 -14.49 7.72 0.35
CA ASN A 121 -15.67 8.59 0.42
C ASN A 121 -15.94 9.37 -0.88
N THR A 122 -15.16 9.16 -1.93
CA THR A 122 -15.41 9.75 -3.24
C THR A 122 -16.07 8.77 -4.20
N THR A 123 -16.43 9.24 -5.40
CA THR A 123 -16.87 8.37 -6.50
C THR A 123 -15.79 7.37 -6.96
N THR A 124 -14.51 7.63 -6.67
CA THR A 124 -13.40 6.69 -6.95
C THR A 124 -13.34 5.54 -5.96
N GLY A 125 -14.01 5.63 -4.80
CA GLY A 125 -13.90 4.65 -3.72
C GLY A 125 -14.22 3.21 -4.14
N ARG A 126 -15.19 3.01 -5.04
CA ARG A 126 -15.54 1.68 -5.56
C ARG A 126 -14.39 1.04 -6.34
N THR A 127 -13.75 1.82 -7.22
CA THR A 127 -12.66 1.36 -8.08
C THR A 127 -11.36 1.25 -7.29
N PHE A 128 -11.15 2.16 -6.33
CA PHE A 128 -10.02 2.12 -5.41
C PHE A 128 -9.95 0.80 -4.62
N LYS A 129 -11.07 0.31 -4.07
CA LYS A 129 -11.11 -1.00 -3.38
C LYS A 129 -10.62 -2.14 -4.27
N LYS A 130 -11.01 -2.15 -5.55
CA LYS A 130 -10.58 -3.17 -6.50
C LYS A 130 -9.08 -3.08 -6.81
N VAL A 131 -8.54 -1.86 -6.96
CA VAL A 131 -7.11 -1.66 -7.14
C VAL A 131 -6.36 -2.13 -5.89
N PHE A 132 -6.83 -1.74 -4.71
CA PHE A 132 -6.23 -2.09 -3.43
C PHE A 132 -6.16 -3.61 -3.24
N ASP A 133 -7.28 -4.32 -3.42
CA ASP A 133 -7.32 -5.79 -3.41
C ASP A 133 -6.35 -6.40 -4.42
N LEU A 134 -6.31 -5.86 -5.65
CA LEU A 134 -5.44 -6.38 -6.70
C LEU A 134 -3.96 -6.20 -6.37
N GLU A 135 -3.57 -5.07 -5.79
CA GLU A 135 -2.19 -4.82 -5.35
C GLU A 135 -1.81 -5.73 -4.17
N GLU A 136 -2.73 -6.01 -3.24
CA GLU A 136 -2.52 -7.00 -2.17
C GLU A 136 -2.26 -8.40 -2.76
N LEU A 137 -3.09 -8.85 -3.72
CA LEU A 137 -2.90 -10.13 -4.40
C LEU A 137 -1.58 -10.20 -5.18
N LYS A 138 -1.19 -9.11 -5.86
CA LYS A 138 0.10 -9.02 -6.58
C LYS A 138 1.27 -9.09 -5.62
N GLN A 139 1.19 -8.37 -4.49
CA GLN A 139 2.23 -8.37 -3.47
C GLN A 139 2.40 -9.77 -2.85
N ALA A 140 1.29 -10.45 -2.59
CA ALA A 140 1.25 -11.83 -2.08
C ALA A 140 1.70 -12.88 -3.12
N GLY A 141 1.94 -12.48 -4.38
CA GLY A 141 2.31 -13.40 -5.47
C GLY A 141 1.18 -14.33 -5.91
N LEU A 142 -0.07 -14.02 -5.54
CA LEU A 142 -1.26 -14.80 -5.88
C LEU A 142 -1.76 -14.53 -7.29
N VAL A 143 -1.41 -13.36 -7.84
CA VAL A 143 -1.66 -12.99 -9.24
C VAL A 143 -0.40 -12.42 -9.90
N PRO A 144 -0.29 -12.44 -11.23
CA PRO A 144 0.86 -11.87 -11.92
C PRO A 144 1.00 -10.36 -11.63
N LYS A 145 2.23 -9.88 -11.44
CA LYS A 145 2.52 -8.44 -11.19
C LYS A 145 1.97 -7.50 -12.27
N HIS A 146 1.86 -7.98 -13.51
CA HIS A 146 1.35 -7.21 -14.64
C HIS A 146 -0.19 -7.29 -14.81
N GLN A 147 -0.90 -7.97 -13.91
CA GLN A 147 -2.36 -8.06 -13.94
C GLN A 147 -2.98 -6.66 -13.85
N ARG A 148 -3.83 -6.29 -14.80
CA ARG A 148 -4.48 -4.96 -14.83
C ARG A 148 -5.96 -5.01 -14.51
N SER A 149 -6.63 -6.09 -14.90
CA SER A 149 -8.07 -6.24 -14.73
C SER A 149 -8.40 -6.87 -13.39
N TYR A 150 -9.51 -6.43 -12.78
CA TYR A 150 -10.07 -7.03 -11.59
C TYR A 150 -11.27 -7.91 -11.95
N LEU A 151 -11.06 -9.24 -11.92
CA LEU A 151 -11.97 -10.26 -12.43
C LEU A 151 -12.74 -10.95 -11.28
N ALA A 152 -13.75 -11.74 -11.63
CA ALA A 152 -14.55 -12.48 -10.65
C ALA A 152 -13.71 -13.46 -9.81
N GLU A 153 -12.66 -14.05 -10.40
CA GLU A 153 -11.73 -14.92 -9.67
C GLU A 153 -10.95 -14.16 -8.58
N HIS A 154 -10.56 -12.90 -8.81
CA HIS A 154 -9.90 -12.09 -7.79
C HIS A 154 -10.83 -11.78 -6.62
N VAL A 155 -12.12 -11.55 -6.89
CA VAL A 155 -13.14 -11.38 -5.84
C VAL A 155 -13.22 -12.65 -4.98
N GLN A 156 -13.18 -13.83 -5.60
CA GLN A 156 -13.20 -15.09 -4.86
C GLN A 156 -11.92 -15.31 -4.06
N MET A 157 -10.75 -15.01 -4.64
CA MET A 157 -9.46 -15.07 -3.93
C MET A 157 -9.46 -14.18 -2.69
N MET A 158 -9.94 -12.94 -2.79
CA MET A 158 -10.06 -12.04 -1.65
C MET A 158 -11.00 -12.59 -0.58
N LYS A 159 -12.17 -13.13 -0.97
CA LYS A 159 -13.09 -13.80 -0.03
C LYS A 159 -12.44 -14.97 0.69
N ASP A 160 -11.64 -15.78 0.00
CA ASP A 160 -10.97 -16.95 0.58
C ASP A 160 -9.84 -16.54 1.55
N ILE A 161 -9.17 -15.42 1.28
CA ILE A 161 -8.22 -14.80 2.23
C ILE A 161 -8.98 -14.30 3.46
N ASP A 162 -10.02 -13.49 3.24
CA ASP A 162 -10.81 -12.90 4.31
C ASP A 162 -11.46 -13.96 5.19
N ALA A 163 -11.98 -15.06 4.63
CA ALA A 163 -12.57 -16.15 5.40
C ALA A 163 -11.58 -16.83 6.37
N LYS A 164 -10.27 -16.83 6.06
CA LYS A 164 -9.23 -17.37 6.94
C LYS A 164 -8.85 -16.39 8.05
N LEU A 165 -8.89 -15.10 7.77
CA LEU A 165 -8.55 -14.03 8.72
C LEU A 165 -9.74 -13.64 9.60
N CYS A 166 -10.95 -13.86 9.10
CA CYS A 166 -12.23 -13.49 9.66
C CYS A 166 -13.20 -14.68 9.63
N PRO A 167 -12.92 -15.75 10.40
CA PRO A 167 -13.89 -16.83 10.56
C PRO A 167 -15.13 -16.28 11.28
N ASN A 168 -16.31 -16.52 10.70
CA ASN A 168 -17.60 -16.21 11.32
C ASN A 168 -17.79 -16.98 12.64
#